data_AF-A0A2N2LRG9-F1
#
_entry.id   AF-A0A2N2LRG9-F1
#
_cell.length_a   1.000
_cell.length_b   1.000
_cell.length_c   1.000
_cell.angle_alpha   90.00
_cell.angle_beta   90.00
_cell.angle_gamma   90.00
#
_symmetry.space_group_name_H-M   'P 1'
#
loop_
_entity.id
_entity.type
_entity.pdbx_description
1 polymer ?
#
loop_
_entity_poly.entity_id
_entity_poly.type
_entity_poly.pdbx_seq_one_letter_code
_entity_poly.pdbx_strand_id
1 'polypeptide(L)'
;MHSQPPSFSEPGYSTILTGAWPEINDGPTFNLDYEDIPTFTQDNLFSSAHRSGWTTAVSGYYWFEKLIPQSDIDLSFYTPGEDSAADIEVMKAAMPWLQNDEAQLVLIHIDQVDYAGHHEGGPQSSNWDAAATRADTMLTEVVSAMDLSKDTLVVFSDHGQIDAGGHGGQDSDCLLEPFVIVGAGVNPGQYPDIQMVDLAPTLSALLGINLPASTQGEVKTDMLTLPEDVLIALPAATSDQQLGLLSAYASAIGKETTSLKLLKSNSVADTQSVINELRSQKLFGERVIRAIPTGILLAVAITLLLRQRKNKSFSWVLGGILFVALFNLRYLFLDRKVYSLSSIISQTDLIVYIATT
;
A
#
# COMPACT_ATOMS: atom_id res chain seq x y z
N MET A 1 12.06 -1.67 -1.96
CA MET A 1 11.09 -0.79 -1.26
C MET A 1 10.37 -1.63 -0.24
N HIS A 2 10.00 -1.07 0.92
CA HIS A 2 9.26 -1.79 1.94
C HIS A 2 7.88 -1.18 2.14
N SER A 3 6.85 -2.01 2.07
CA SER A 3 5.48 -1.67 2.46
C SER A 3 5.16 -2.16 3.87
N GLN A 4 3.90 -2.06 4.26
CA GLN A 4 3.39 -2.67 5.49
C GLN A 4 1.93 -3.10 5.29
N PRO A 5 1.43 -4.04 6.12
CA PRO A 5 0.09 -4.56 5.95
C PRO A 5 -1.00 -3.48 6.08
N PRO A 6 -2.12 -3.64 5.37
CA PRO A 6 -2.42 -4.73 4.44
C PRO A 6 -1.73 -4.58 3.08
N SER A 7 -1.09 -5.63 2.59
CA SER A 7 -0.38 -5.64 1.31
C SER A 7 -1.30 -6.01 0.14
N PHE A 8 -2.50 -5.40 0.09
CA PHE A 8 -3.41 -5.50 -1.06
C PHE A 8 -3.21 -4.29 -1.98
N SER A 9 -3.69 -4.39 -3.21
CA SER A 9 -3.41 -3.43 -4.27
C SER A 9 -4.02 -2.05 -4.03
N GLU A 10 -5.32 -1.96 -3.73
CA GLU A 10 -5.95 -0.66 -3.46
C GLU A 10 -5.32 0.06 -2.25
N PRO A 11 -5.08 -0.58 -1.07
CA PRO A 11 -4.32 0.04 0.01
C PRO A 11 -2.86 0.39 -0.37
N GLY A 12 -2.20 -0.45 -1.16
CA GLY A 12 -0.83 -0.25 -1.64
C GLY A 12 -0.72 0.99 -2.52
N TYR A 13 -1.54 1.09 -3.56
CA TYR A 13 -1.61 2.28 -4.42
C TYR A 13 -2.09 3.53 -3.68
N SER A 14 -2.99 3.40 -2.70
CA SER A 14 -3.35 4.52 -1.82
C SER A 14 -2.12 5.04 -1.06
N THR A 15 -1.28 4.14 -0.55
CA THR A 15 -0.03 4.51 0.13
C THR A 15 0.97 5.15 -0.81
N ILE A 16 1.16 4.55 -1.99
CA ILE A 16 2.08 5.03 -3.01
C ILE A 16 1.73 6.44 -3.48
N LEU A 17 0.45 6.72 -3.74
CA LEU A 17 0.02 7.97 -4.35
C LEU A 17 -0.17 9.11 -3.34
N THR A 18 -0.52 8.81 -2.09
CA THR A 18 -0.67 9.81 -1.03
C THR A 18 0.61 10.03 -0.22
N GLY A 19 1.55 9.08 -0.26
CA GLY A 19 2.72 9.07 0.61
C GLY A 19 2.38 8.80 2.08
N ALA A 20 1.20 8.24 2.37
CA ALA A 20 0.70 8.06 3.72
C ALA A 20 0.29 6.60 3.98
N TRP A 21 0.54 6.09 5.19
CA TRP A 21 0.21 4.70 5.53
C TRP A 21 -1.32 4.49 5.63
N PRO A 22 -1.82 3.24 5.52
CA PRO A 22 -3.24 2.89 5.52
C PRO A 22 -4.08 3.45 6.68
N GLU A 23 -3.46 3.85 7.79
CA GLU A 23 -4.18 4.49 8.90
C GLU A 23 -4.77 5.86 8.53
N ILE A 24 -4.11 6.63 7.67
CA ILE A 24 -4.44 8.04 7.43
C ILE A 24 -4.55 8.40 5.94
N ASN A 25 -4.29 7.47 5.03
CA ASN A 25 -4.40 7.74 3.60
C ASN A 25 -5.86 7.74 3.07
N ASP A 26 -6.82 7.36 3.91
CA ASP A 26 -8.26 7.25 3.59
C ASP A 26 -8.57 6.31 2.41
N GLY A 27 -7.61 5.45 2.06
CA GLY A 27 -7.80 4.35 1.13
C GLY A 27 -8.53 3.19 1.80
N PRO A 28 -9.03 2.23 1.01
CA PRO A 28 -9.71 1.07 1.54
C PRO A 28 -8.71 0.13 2.24
N THR A 29 -9.21 -0.68 3.19
CA THR A 29 -8.38 -1.62 3.97
C THR A 29 -8.20 -2.98 3.29
N PHE A 30 -8.92 -3.22 2.20
CA PHE A 30 -8.90 -4.42 1.35
C PHE A 30 -9.33 -3.99 -0.06
N ASN A 31 -9.05 -4.80 -1.08
CA ASN A 31 -9.58 -4.55 -2.41
C ASN A 31 -11.12 -4.67 -2.36
N LEU A 32 -11.81 -3.69 -2.92
CA LEU A 32 -13.26 -3.55 -2.90
C LEU A 32 -13.86 -3.85 -4.27
N ASP A 33 -15.14 -4.21 -4.27
CA ASP A 33 -15.92 -4.23 -5.49
C ASP A 33 -16.04 -2.80 -6.04
N TYR A 34 -16.03 -2.65 -7.37
CA TYR A 34 -15.98 -1.35 -8.06
C TYR A 34 -16.90 -0.25 -7.51
N GLU A 35 -18.14 -0.61 -7.16
CA GLU A 35 -19.15 0.34 -6.67
C GLU A 35 -18.81 0.91 -5.28
N ASP A 36 -18.05 0.17 -4.49
CA ASP A 36 -17.70 0.50 -3.11
C ASP A 36 -16.33 1.22 -3.00
N ILE A 37 -15.56 1.27 -4.09
CA ILE A 37 -14.23 1.91 -4.11
C ILE A 37 -14.38 3.42 -3.84
N PRO A 38 -13.76 3.96 -2.77
CA PRO A 38 -13.83 5.37 -2.45
C PRO A 38 -12.88 6.17 -3.36
N THR A 39 -13.25 7.43 -3.61
CA THR A 39 -12.30 8.41 -4.16
C THR A 39 -11.46 9.00 -3.03
N PHE A 40 -10.17 9.17 -3.27
CA PHE A 40 -9.25 9.76 -2.31
C PHE A 40 -9.77 11.12 -1.83
N THR A 41 -9.84 11.27 -0.52
CA THR A 41 -10.08 12.56 0.13
C THR A 41 -8.78 13.24 0.55
N GLN A 42 -7.70 12.46 0.67
CA GLN A 42 -6.36 12.96 0.97
C GLN A 42 -5.72 13.56 -0.29
N ASP A 43 -4.89 14.58 -0.08
CA ASP A 43 -4.05 15.09 -1.17
C ASP A 43 -3.10 13.98 -1.64
N ASN A 44 -2.82 13.95 -2.94
CA ASN A 44 -2.08 12.89 -3.60
C ASN A 44 -1.23 13.45 -4.74
N LEU A 45 -0.35 12.60 -5.29
CA LEU A 45 0.60 12.97 -6.33
C LEU A 45 -0.09 13.53 -7.59
N PHE A 46 -1.18 12.92 -8.04
CA PHE A 46 -1.91 13.34 -9.24
C PHE A 46 -2.61 14.68 -9.02
N SER A 47 -3.35 14.84 -7.91
CA SER A 47 -3.97 16.11 -7.54
C SER A 47 -2.93 17.24 -7.39
N SER A 48 -1.75 16.95 -6.83
CA SER A 48 -0.67 17.93 -6.73
C SER A 48 -0.09 18.33 -8.09
N ALA A 49 0.12 17.35 -8.99
CA ALA A 49 0.63 17.58 -10.33
C ALA A 49 -0.36 18.41 -11.17
N HIS A 50 -1.63 18.01 -11.19
CA HIS A 50 -2.70 18.70 -11.92
C HIS A 50 -2.88 20.15 -11.42
N ARG A 51 -2.95 20.37 -10.10
CA ARG A 51 -3.00 21.75 -9.54
C ARG A 51 -1.79 22.60 -9.90
N SER A 52 -0.64 21.99 -10.14
CA SER A 52 0.60 22.67 -10.54
C SER A 52 0.67 22.94 -12.05
N GLY A 53 -0.36 22.52 -12.80
CA GLY A 53 -0.49 22.76 -14.24
C GLY A 53 0.14 21.68 -15.12
N TRP A 54 0.54 20.54 -14.55
CA TRP A 54 0.99 19.38 -15.34
C TRP A 54 -0.22 18.63 -15.90
N THR A 55 -0.09 18.15 -17.14
CA THR A 55 -1.04 17.20 -17.70
C THR A 55 -0.77 15.81 -17.14
N THR A 56 -1.81 15.15 -16.67
CA THR A 56 -1.76 13.87 -15.96
C THR A 56 -2.45 12.76 -16.75
N ALA A 57 -1.93 11.54 -16.66
CA ALA A 57 -2.51 10.40 -17.36
C ALA A 57 -2.43 9.09 -16.57
N VAL A 58 -3.47 8.26 -16.70
CA VAL A 58 -3.51 6.92 -16.11
C VAL A 58 -4.02 5.91 -17.11
N SER A 59 -3.25 4.85 -17.36
CA SER A 59 -3.69 3.67 -18.09
C SER A 59 -3.55 2.45 -17.18
N GLY A 60 -4.65 1.78 -16.85
CA GLY A 60 -4.57 0.68 -15.90
C GLY A 60 -5.89 -0.02 -15.57
N TYR A 61 -5.86 -0.81 -14.50
CA TYR A 61 -7.06 -1.44 -13.95
C TYR A 61 -8.07 -0.40 -13.46
N TYR A 62 -9.37 -0.72 -13.46
CA TYR A 62 -10.42 0.27 -13.20
C TYR A 62 -10.40 0.88 -11.79
N TRP A 63 -9.66 0.32 -10.83
CA TRP A 63 -9.60 0.86 -9.47
C TRP A 63 -9.14 2.32 -9.49
N PHE A 64 -8.20 2.67 -10.37
CA PHE A 64 -7.70 4.03 -10.50
C PHE A 64 -8.77 5.03 -10.96
N GLU A 65 -9.80 4.59 -11.70
CA GLU A 65 -10.93 5.43 -12.08
C GLU A 65 -11.68 5.96 -10.85
N LYS A 66 -11.78 5.13 -9.82
CA LYS A 66 -12.52 5.40 -8.60
C LYS A 66 -11.64 6.05 -7.54
N LEU A 67 -10.44 5.51 -7.33
CA LEU A 67 -9.49 5.94 -6.31
C LEU A 67 -9.01 7.37 -6.57
N ILE A 68 -8.57 7.69 -7.80
CA ILE A 68 -8.03 9.02 -8.11
C ILE A 68 -9.18 9.93 -8.53
N PRO A 69 -9.28 11.16 -7.98
CA PRO A 69 -10.28 12.13 -8.44
C PRO A 69 -10.15 12.39 -9.94
N GLN A 70 -11.17 12.02 -10.73
CA GLN A 70 -11.13 12.17 -12.20
C GLN A 70 -11.08 13.63 -12.67
N SER A 71 -11.35 14.59 -11.79
CA SER A 71 -11.11 16.01 -12.08
C SER A 71 -9.62 16.36 -12.14
N ASP A 72 -8.75 15.47 -11.67
CA ASP A 72 -7.30 15.62 -11.65
C ASP A 72 -6.59 14.66 -12.61
N ILE A 73 -7.34 14.03 -13.53
CA ILE A 73 -6.83 13.15 -14.59
C ILE A 73 -7.24 13.71 -15.96
N ASP A 74 -6.27 14.07 -16.79
CA ASP A 74 -6.53 14.68 -18.10
C ASP A 74 -6.74 13.63 -19.21
N LEU A 75 -5.99 12.53 -19.15
CA LEU A 75 -6.04 11.41 -20.10
C LEU A 75 -6.19 10.09 -19.34
N SER A 76 -7.11 9.23 -19.76
CA SER A 76 -7.30 7.96 -19.07
C SER A 76 -7.71 6.81 -19.97
N PHE A 77 -7.34 5.61 -19.52
CA PHE A 77 -7.85 4.34 -20.00
C PHE A 77 -7.94 3.37 -18.82
N TYR A 78 -9.12 2.77 -18.66
CA TYR A 78 -9.40 1.84 -17.57
C TYR A 78 -9.99 0.55 -18.12
N THR A 79 -9.46 -0.58 -17.66
CA THR A 79 -9.93 -1.92 -18.05
C THR A 79 -10.35 -2.75 -16.83
N PRO A 80 -11.39 -3.59 -16.95
CA PRO A 80 -11.73 -4.60 -15.94
C PRO A 80 -10.99 -5.92 -16.09
N GLY A 81 -10.18 -6.07 -17.13
CA GLY A 81 -9.33 -7.25 -17.29
C GLY A 81 -8.04 -7.10 -16.47
N GLU A 82 -7.57 -8.23 -15.95
CA GLU A 82 -6.38 -8.37 -15.09
C GLU A 82 -5.31 -9.27 -15.75
N ASP A 83 -5.60 -9.80 -16.94
CA ASP A 83 -4.73 -10.76 -17.63
C ASP A 83 -3.82 -10.10 -18.68
N SER A 84 -3.03 -10.92 -19.39
CA SER A 84 -2.11 -10.45 -20.43
C SER A 84 -2.78 -9.68 -21.58
N ALA A 85 -4.07 -9.93 -21.87
CA ALA A 85 -4.77 -9.21 -22.93
C ALA A 85 -5.13 -7.79 -22.46
N ALA A 86 -5.50 -7.64 -21.19
CA ALA A 86 -5.76 -6.35 -20.56
C ALA A 86 -4.50 -5.47 -20.55
N ASP A 87 -3.34 -6.04 -20.20
CA ASP A 87 -2.06 -5.30 -20.24
C ASP A 87 -1.70 -4.80 -21.64
N ILE A 88 -2.03 -5.56 -22.70
CA ILE A 88 -1.85 -5.10 -24.09
C ILE A 88 -2.74 -3.89 -24.38
N GLU A 89 -3.97 -3.85 -23.88
CA GLU A 89 -4.86 -2.70 -24.04
C GLU A 89 -4.35 -1.48 -23.25
N VAL A 90 -3.89 -1.69 -22.02
CA VAL A 90 -3.26 -0.66 -21.19
C VAL A 90 -2.06 -0.03 -21.91
N MET A 91 -1.16 -0.86 -22.42
CA MET A 91 0.00 -0.39 -23.18
C MET A 91 -0.43 0.37 -24.44
N LYS A 92 -1.34 -0.19 -25.23
CA LYS A 92 -1.85 0.45 -26.45
C LYS A 92 -2.43 1.85 -26.19
N ALA A 93 -3.11 2.04 -25.07
CA ALA A 93 -3.67 3.34 -24.69
C ALA A 93 -2.59 4.33 -24.21
N ALA A 94 -1.59 3.85 -23.46
CA ALA A 94 -0.57 4.71 -22.86
C ALA A 94 0.53 5.16 -23.85
N MET A 95 0.92 4.30 -24.80
CA MET A 95 2.06 4.56 -25.68
C MET A 95 1.97 5.88 -26.48
N PRO A 96 0.81 6.27 -27.05
CA PRO A 96 0.69 7.57 -27.71
C PRO A 96 0.99 8.76 -26.80
N TRP A 97 0.60 8.70 -25.52
CA TRP A 97 0.85 9.79 -24.57
C TRP A 97 2.35 10.02 -24.35
N LEU A 98 3.13 8.94 -24.31
CA LEU A 98 4.59 9.00 -24.21
C LEU A 98 5.23 9.48 -25.52
N GLN A 99 4.82 8.91 -26.66
CA GLN A 99 5.44 9.19 -27.97
C GLN A 99 5.18 10.61 -28.48
N ASN A 100 4.07 11.22 -28.07
CA ASN A 100 3.65 12.55 -28.51
C ASN A 100 3.82 13.63 -27.42
N ASP A 101 4.45 13.31 -26.28
CA ASP A 101 4.62 14.21 -25.13
C ASP A 101 3.27 14.80 -24.61
N GLU A 102 2.20 14.00 -24.56
CA GLU A 102 0.84 14.50 -24.24
C GLU A 102 0.63 14.73 -22.74
N ALA A 103 1.39 14.05 -21.88
CA ALA A 103 1.29 14.15 -20.42
C ALA A 103 2.67 14.12 -19.74
N GLN A 104 2.77 14.73 -18.56
CA GLN A 104 4.03 14.83 -17.81
C GLN A 104 4.08 13.96 -16.55
N LEU A 105 2.92 13.50 -16.06
CA LEU A 105 2.84 12.43 -15.08
C LEU A 105 1.95 11.33 -15.66
N VAL A 106 2.54 10.17 -15.96
CA VAL A 106 1.84 9.01 -16.53
C VAL A 106 2.01 7.80 -15.63
N LEU A 107 0.90 7.19 -15.21
CA LEU A 107 0.89 5.88 -14.56
C LEU A 107 0.42 4.82 -15.55
N ILE A 108 1.23 3.78 -15.71
CA ILE A 108 0.93 2.59 -16.52
C ILE A 108 0.90 1.39 -15.57
N HIS A 109 -0.25 0.73 -15.45
CA HIS A 109 -0.44 -0.41 -14.55
C HIS A 109 -0.50 -1.72 -15.32
N ILE A 110 0.48 -2.60 -15.11
CA ILE A 110 0.58 -3.92 -15.73
C ILE A 110 0.26 -4.97 -14.66
N ASP A 111 -0.84 -5.69 -14.84
CA ASP A 111 -1.49 -6.49 -13.79
C ASP A 111 -1.17 -8.00 -13.90
N GLN A 112 -0.78 -8.47 -15.09
CA GLN A 112 -0.70 -9.91 -15.38
C GLN A 112 0.23 -10.72 -14.45
N VAL A 113 1.19 -10.07 -13.79
CA VAL A 113 2.11 -10.74 -12.84
C VAL A 113 1.38 -11.08 -11.55
N ASP A 114 0.49 -10.20 -11.07
CA ASP A 114 -0.36 -10.49 -9.92
C ASP A 114 -1.39 -11.56 -10.27
N TYR A 115 -2.05 -11.42 -11.43
CA TYR A 115 -2.99 -12.41 -11.96
C TYR A 115 -2.35 -13.81 -12.07
N ALA A 116 -1.17 -13.93 -12.68
CA ALA A 116 -0.46 -15.20 -12.78
C ALA A 116 -0.10 -15.76 -11.39
N GLY A 117 0.15 -14.87 -10.44
CA GLY A 117 0.43 -15.26 -9.08
C GLY A 117 -0.78 -15.88 -8.37
N HIS A 118 -1.98 -15.30 -8.53
CA HIS A 118 -3.23 -15.86 -7.99
C HIS A 118 -3.72 -17.11 -8.73
N HIS A 119 -3.61 -17.12 -10.06
CA HIS A 119 -4.34 -18.07 -10.90
C HIS A 119 -3.46 -19.10 -11.61
N GLU A 120 -2.15 -18.86 -11.70
CA GLU A 120 -1.22 -19.70 -12.47
C GLU A 120 -0.11 -20.32 -11.62
N GLY A 121 -0.25 -20.27 -10.29
CA GLY A 121 0.51 -21.08 -9.34
C GLY A 121 1.55 -20.33 -8.52
N GLY A 122 1.55 -18.99 -8.54
CA GLY A 122 2.45 -18.18 -7.72
C GLY A 122 3.92 -18.19 -8.19
N PRO A 123 4.81 -17.54 -7.43
CA PRO A 123 6.25 -17.49 -7.70
C PRO A 123 6.95 -18.85 -7.87
N GLN A 124 6.39 -19.96 -7.38
CA GLN A 124 6.95 -21.30 -7.61
C GLN A 124 6.69 -21.84 -9.04
N SER A 125 5.82 -21.18 -9.82
CA SER A 125 5.36 -21.64 -11.13
C SER A 125 6.10 -20.94 -12.26
N SER A 126 6.50 -21.70 -13.29
CA SER A 126 7.08 -21.14 -14.52
C SER A 126 6.13 -20.20 -15.27
N ASN A 127 4.83 -20.25 -14.98
CA ASN A 127 3.86 -19.34 -15.56
C ASN A 127 4.00 -17.92 -14.98
N TRP A 128 4.36 -17.80 -13.72
CA TRP A 128 4.65 -16.51 -13.08
C TRP A 128 5.92 -15.89 -13.68
N ASP A 129 6.97 -16.69 -13.89
CA ASP A 129 8.17 -16.26 -14.63
C ASP A 129 7.83 -15.81 -16.07
N ALA A 130 6.93 -16.51 -16.74
CA ALA A 130 6.47 -16.14 -18.07
C ALA A 130 5.67 -14.82 -18.07
N ALA A 131 4.88 -14.56 -17.02
CA ALA A 131 4.19 -13.28 -16.85
C ALA A 131 5.16 -12.14 -16.59
N ALA A 132 6.16 -12.34 -15.72
CA ALA A 132 7.22 -11.37 -15.49
C ALA A 132 8.02 -11.06 -16.77
N THR A 133 8.29 -12.08 -17.60
CA THR A 133 8.96 -11.90 -18.90
C THR A 133 8.12 -11.05 -19.88
N ARG A 134 6.78 -11.21 -19.86
CA ARG A 134 5.89 -10.37 -20.68
C ARG A 134 5.87 -8.93 -20.18
N ALA A 135 5.82 -8.71 -18.86
CA ALA A 135 5.92 -7.39 -18.27
C ALA A 135 7.27 -6.69 -18.58
N ASP A 136 8.39 -7.41 -18.53
CA ASP A 136 9.72 -6.91 -18.93
C ASP A 136 9.79 -6.52 -20.42
N THR A 137 9.09 -7.28 -21.27
CA THR A 137 8.96 -6.92 -22.70
C THR A 137 8.19 -5.61 -22.86
N MET A 138 7.08 -5.41 -22.13
CA MET A 138 6.32 -4.16 -22.15
C MET A 138 7.14 -2.99 -21.59
N LEU A 139 7.93 -3.23 -20.53
CA LEU A 139 8.87 -2.23 -20.01
C LEU A 139 9.90 -1.80 -21.07
N THR A 140 10.39 -2.74 -21.89
CA THR A 140 11.27 -2.42 -23.02
C THR A 140 10.59 -1.51 -24.04
N GLU A 141 9.29 -1.70 -24.29
CA GLU A 141 8.50 -0.81 -25.16
C GLU A 141 8.38 0.60 -24.57
N VAL A 142 8.07 0.73 -23.28
CA VAL A 142 8.02 2.02 -22.56
C VAL A 142 9.36 2.74 -22.68
N VAL A 143 10.46 2.07 -22.30
CA VAL A 143 11.81 2.65 -22.35
C VAL A 143 12.18 3.09 -23.77
N SER A 144 11.76 2.34 -24.79
CA SER A 144 12.04 2.68 -26.20
C SER A 144 11.27 3.90 -26.70
N ALA A 145 10.17 4.27 -26.07
CA ALA A 145 9.38 5.45 -26.41
C ALA A 145 9.81 6.71 -25.65
N MET A 146 10.58 6.58 -24.58
CA MET A 146 11.03 7.70 -23.75
C MET A 146 12.39 8.24 -24.19
N ASP A 147 12.62 9.54 -24.01
CA ASP A 147 13.93 10.17 -24.07
C ASP A 147 14.45 10.34 -22.64
N LEU A 148 15.15 9.34 -22.10
CA LEU A 148 15.68 9.35 -20.72
C LEU A 148 16.69 10.49 -20.43
N SER A 149 17.08 11.30 -21.42
CA SER A 149 17.82 12.54 -21.17
C SER A 149 16.93 13.70 -20.72
N LYS A 150 15.60 13.57 -20.89
CA LYS A 150 14.56 14.52 -20.51
C LYS A 150 13.53 13.92 -19.56
N ASP A 151 13.26 12.62 -19.72
CA ASP A 151 12.23 11.90 -19.00
C ASP A 151 12.83 11.09 -17.86
N THR A 152 12.00 10.80 -16.86
CA THR A 152 12.32 9.88 -15.77
C THR A 152 11.35 8.71 -15.81
N LEU A 153 11.89 7.49 -15.77
CA LEU A 153 11.12 6.27 -15.59
C LEU A 153 11.27 5.77 -14.15
N VAL A 154 10.15 5.41 -13.54
CA VAL A 154 10.09 4.82 -12.21
C VAL A 154 9.33 3.50 -12.31
N VAL A 155 9.96 2.40 -11.92
CA VAL A 155 9.38 1.06 -11.91
C VAL A 155 9.25 0.61 -10.46
N PHE A 156 8.05 0.26 -10.03
CA PHE A 156 7.76 -0.17 -8.67
C PHE A 156 6.60 -1.19 -8.65
N SER A 157 6.37 -1.79 -7.48
CA SER A 157 5.19 -2.61 -7.19
C SER A 157 4.51 -2.11 -5.91
N ASP A 158 3.23 -2.45 -5.74
CA ASP A 158 2.40 -2.22 -4.57
C ASP A 158 2.52 -3.32 -3.51
N HIS A 159 2.84 -4.55 -3.92
CA HIS A 159 3.19 -5.66 -3.05
C HIS A 159 4.00 -6.74 -3.80
N GLY A 160 4.40 -7.78 -3.08
CA GLY A 160 4.85 -9.05 -3.66
C GLY A 160 3.84 -10.19 -3.43
N GLN A 161 4.28 -11.44 -3.56
CA GLN A 161 3.44 -12.63 -3.36
C GLN A 161 4.19 -13.75 -2.61
N ILE A 162 3.44 -14.56 -1.85
CA ILE A 162 3.97 -15.80 -1.27
C ILE A 162 4.18 -16.87 -2.36
N ASP A 163 5.10 -17.82 -2.15
CA ASP A 163 5.48 -18.87 -3.12
C ASP A 163 4.31 -19.57 -3.82
N ALA A 164 3.22 -19.83 -3.08
CA ALA A 164 2.05 -20.54 -3.59
C ALA A 164 1.04 -19.67 -4.35
N GLY A 165 1.26 -18.35 -4.38
CA GLY A 165 0.32 -17.35 -4.84
C GLY A 165 -0.45 -16.69 -3.70
N GLY A 166 -0.71 -15.40 -3.83
CA GLY A 166 -1.49 -14.59 -2.89
C GLY A 166 -0.69 -13.58 -2.08
N HIS A 167 -1.40 -12.57 -1.56
CA HIS A 167 -0.85 -11.43 -0.84
C HIS A 167 -1.92 -10.79 0.06
N GLY A 168 -1.53 -9.83 0.90
CA GLY A 168 -2.42 -9.06 1.77
C GLY A 168 -1.94 -8.98 3.22
N GLY A 169 -1.03 -9.88 3.62
CA GLY A 169 -0.58 -10.01 4.99
C GLY A 169 0.81 -9.48 5.28
N GLN A 170 1.45 -10.04 6.31
CA GLN A 170 2.75 -9.58 6.83
C GLN A 170 3.95 -10.41 6.37
N ASP A 171 3.76 -11.25 5.36
CA ASP A 171 4.82 -12.09 4.80
C ASP A 171 5.90 -11.20 4.20
N SER A 172 7.18 -11.48 4.48
CA SER A 172 8.28 -10.63 4.02
C SER A 172 8.30 -10.48 2.50
N ASP A 173 7.95 -11.55 1.78
CA ASP A 173 7.93 -11.57 0.32
C ASP A 173 6.78 -10.73 -0.25
N CYS A 174 5.73 -10.48 0.53
CA CYS A 174 4.63 -9.59 0.17
C CYS A 174 4.91 -8.11 0.52
N LEU A 175 5.91 -7.83 1.36
CA LEU A 175 6.24 -6.50 1.87
C LEU A 175 7.55 -5.92 1.32
N LEU A 176 8.22 -6.64 0.42
CA LEU A 176 9.45 -6.22 -0.24
C LEU A 176 9.20 -6.06 -1.74
N GLU A 177 9.08 -4.83 -2.19
CA GLU A 177 8.74 -4.50 -3.57
C GLU A 177 9.96 -3.99 -4.36
N PRO A 178 10.01 -4.22 -5.69
CA PRO A 178 11.00 -3.55 -6.53
C PRO A 178 10.81 -2.03 -6.50
N PHE A 179 11.92 -1.31 -6.60
CA PHE A 179 11.93 0.11 -6.89
C PHE A 179 13.17 0.43 -7.72
N VAL A 180 12.95 0.95 -8.93
CA VAL A 180 14.00 1.40 -9.85
C VAL A 180 13.60 2.77 -10.37
N ILE A 181 14.55 3.70 -10.39
CA ILE A 181 14.37 5.04 -10.94
C ILE A 181 15.54 5.35 -11.87
N VAL A 182 15.26 5.87 -13.06
CA VAL A 182 16.27 6.14 -14.10
C VAL A 182 15.86 7.30 -15.00
N GLY A 183 16.83 8.07 -15.49
CA GLY A 183 16.61 9.12 -16.48
C GLY A 183 17.01 10.50 -15.97
N ALA A 184 16.37 11.53 -16.52
CA ALA A 184 16.63 12.92 -16.16
C ALA A 184 16.38 13.17 -14.67
N GLY A 185 17.20 14.01 -14.04
CA GLY A 185 17.05 14.35 -12.63
C GLY A 185 17.37 13.22 -11.65
N VAL A 186 17.95 12.10 -12.09
CA VAL A 186 18.31 10.95 -11.24
C VAL A 186 19.82 10.78 -11.14
N ASN A 187 20.31 10.54 -9.92
CA ASN A 187 21.70 10.17 -9.66
C ASN A 187 21.86 8.65 -9.79
N PRO A 188 22.69 8.14 -10.74
CA PRO A 188 22.92 6.70 -10.85
C PRO A 188 23.62 6.16 -9.61
N GLY A 189 23.08 5.09 -9.01
CA GLY A 189 23.68 4.48 -7.84
C GLY A 189 22.91 3.26 -7.33
N GLN A 190 23.52 2.59 -6.34
CA GLN A 190 22.85 1.60 -5.51
C GLN A 190 22.64 2.22 -4.13
N TYR A 191 21.38 2.28 -3.72
CA TYR A 191 20.96 2.93 -2.49
C TYR A 191 20.35 1.90 -1.54
N PRO A 192 20.28 2.20 -0.22
CA PRO A 192 19.51 1.39 0.71
C PRO A 192 18.03 1.34 0.32
N ASP A 193 17.32 0.32 0.83
CA ASP A 193 15.88 0.23 0.62
C ASP A 193 15.15 1.45 1.18
N ILE A 194 14.13 1.89 0.45
CA ILE A 194 13.21 2.96 0.84
C ILE A 194 11.92 2.39 1.42
N GLN A 195 11.11 3.23 2.07
CA GLN A 195 9.74 2.90 2.45
C GLN A 195 8.77 3.30 1.34
N MET A 196 7.65 2.60 1.20
CA MET A 196 6.64 2.89 0.17
C MET A 196 6.10 4.33 0.24
N VAL A 197 5.95 4.87 1.46
CA VAL A 197 5.55 6.27 1.68
C VAL A 197 6.57 7.31 1.20
N ASP A 198 7.81 6.91 0.91
CA ASP A 198 8.83 7.80 0.38
C ASP A 198 8.62 8.12 -1.12
N LEU A 199 7.77 7.36 -1.82
CA LEU A 199 7.61 7.47 -3.26
C LEU A 199 6.93 8.79 -3.67
N ALA A 200 5.74 9.07 -3.15
CA ALA A 200 5.00 10.31 -3.46
C ALA A 200 5.83 11.60 -3.22
N PRO A 201 6.49 11.81 -2.06
CA PRO A 201 7.28 13.03 -1.86
C PRO A 201 8.54 13.07 -2.74
N THR A 202 9.16 11.92 -3.03
CA THR A 202 10.32 11.85 -3.93
C THR A 202 9.94 12.27 -5.35
N LEU A 203 8.82 11.75 -5.88
CA LEU A 203 8.32 12.15 -7.20
C LEU A 203 7.83 13.59 -7.22
N SER A 204 7.24 14.07 -6.13
CA SER A 204 6.81 15.47 -6.02
C SER A 204 8.00 16.44 -6.08
N ALA A 205 9.10 16.11 -5.39
CA ALA A 205 10.33 16.91 -5.46
C ALA A 205 10.97 16.88 -6.85
N LEU A 206 10.99 15.70 -7.50
CA LEU A 206 11.48 15.55 -8.88
C LEU A 206 10.69 16.40 -9.88
N LEU A 207 9.36 16.42 -9.75
CA LEU A 207 8.45 17.21 -10.59
C LEU A 207 8.41 18.70 -10.22
N GLY A 208 9.02 19.10 -9.10
CA GLY A 208 8.96 20.47 -8.59
C GLY A 208 7.56 20.91 -8.15
N ILE A 209 6.73 19.98 -7.66
CA ILE A 209 5.35 20.23 -7.23
C ILE A 209 5.21 20.16 -5.70
N ASN A 210 4.03 20.48 -5.17
CA ASN A 210 3.77 20.39 -3.74
C ASN A 210 3.85 18.93 -3.24
N LEU A 211 4.42 18.74 -2.04
CA LEU A 211 4.36 17.45 -1.35
C LEU A 211 2.90 17.17 -0.94
N PRO A 212 2.35 15.96 -1.15
CA PRO A 212 1.03 15.60 -0.68
C PRO A 212 0.90 15.84 0.83
N ALA A 213 -0.21 16.45 1.24
CA ALA A 213 -0.40 16.95 2.60
C ALA A 213 -0.21 15.88 3.69
N SER A 214 -0.59 14.63 3.42
CA SER A 214 -0.54 13.52 4.37
C SER A 214 0.76 12.71 4.33
N THR A 215 1.74 13.14 3.52
CA THR A 215 3.04 12.48 3.39
C THR A 215 3.67 12.15 4.75
N GLN A 216 3.99 10.88 4.96
CA GLN A 216 4.77 10.38 6.10
C GLN A 216 6.22 10.03 5.72
N GLY A 217 6.52 9.94 4.43
CA GLY A 217 7.85 9.58 3.93
C GLY A 217 8.82 10.75 3.78
N GLU A 218 10.07 10.39 3.53
CA GLU A 218 11.18 11.31 3.24
C GLU A 218 11.45 11.40 1.74
N VAL A 219 11.72 12.61 1.27
CA VAL A 219 12.23 12.81 -0.09
C VAL A 219 13.62 12.21 -0.19
N LYS A 220 13.84 11.28 -1.13
CA LYS A 220 15.16 10.65 -1.37
C LYS A 220 16.04 11.54 -2.23
N THR A 221 16.46 12.67 -1.68
CA THR A 221 17.27 13.68 -2.39
C THR A 221 18.63 13.16 -2.85
N ASP A 222 19.17 12.13 -2.18
CA ASP A 222 20.42 11.46 -2.58
C ASP A 222 20.29 10.71 -3.92
N MET A 223 19.07 10.29 -4.29
CA MET A 223 18.75 9.69 -5.58
C MET A 223 18.52 10.72 -6.69
N LEU A 224 18.41 12.01 -6.38
CA LEU A 224 17.95 13.04 -7.32
C LEU A 224 19.00 14.12 -7.60
N THR A 225 19.08 14.55 -8.86
CA THR A 225 19.67 15.83 -9.25
C THR A 225 18.54 16.85 -9.40
N LEU A 226 18.32 17.64 -8.35
CA LEU A 226 17.25 18.64 -8.32
C LEU A 226 17.76 20.04 -8.76
N PRO A 227 16.89 20.86 -9.38
CA PRO A 227 17.17 22.27 -9.61
C PRO A 227 17.51 23.02 -8.30
N GLU A 228 18.36 24.05 -8.40
CA GLU A 228 18.85 24.81 -7.23
C GLU A 228 17.71 25.47 -6.43
N ASP A 229 16.71 26.01 -7.12
CA ASP A 229 15.52 26.60 -6.50
C ASP A 229 14.69 25.58 -5.72
N VAL A 230 14.54 24.36 -6.26
CA VAL A 230 13.92 23.23 -5.56
C VAL A 230 14.74 22.83 -4.33
N LEU A 231 16.07 22.70 -4.45
CA LEU A 231 16.95 22.36 -3.32
C LEU A 231 16.87 23.39 -2.18
N ILE A 232 16.75 24.67 -2.51
CA ILE A 232 16.61 25.76 -1.54
C ILE A 232 15.23 25.73 -0.86
N ALA A 233 14.16 25.47 -1.61
CA ALA A 233 12.79 25.51 -1.10
C ALA A 233 12.38 24.25 -0.32
N LEU A 234 12.92 23.08 -0.71
CA LEU A 234 12.48 21.78 -0.23
C LEU A 234 12.53 21.63 1.31
N PRO A 235 13.60 22.02 2.03
CA PRO A 235 13.64 21.86 3.49
C PRO A 235 12.52 22.61 4.22
N ALA A 236 12.16 23.81 3.75
CA ALA A 236 11.07 24.59 4.31
C ALA A 236 9.71 23.94 3.98
N ALA A 237 9.51 23.53 2.72
CA ALA A 237 8.29 22.85 2.29
C ALA A 237 8.05 21.53 3.06
N THR A 238 9.09 20.73 3.27
CA THR A 238 9.02 19.51 4.08
C THR A 238 8.70 19.83 5.54
N SER A 239 9.36 20.82 6.14
CA SER A 239 9.07 21.25 7.51
C SER A 239 7.60 21.67 7.68
N ASP A 240 7.10 22.52 6.78
CA ASP A 240 5.73 23.02 6.84
C ASP A 240 4.70 21.91 6.63
N GLN A 241 4.94 21.00 5.69
CA GLN A 241 4.08 19.84 5.45
C GLN A 241 4.05 18.92 6.68
N GLN A 242 5.21 18.57 7.25
CA GLN A 242 5.28 17.69 8.42
C GLN A 242 4.66 18.30 9.68
N LEU A 243 4.83 19.60 9.91
CA LEU A 243 4.15 20.31 10.99
C LEU A 243 2.63 20.37 10.78
N GLY A 244 2.19 20.60 9.54
CA GLY A 244 0.78 20.58 9.17
C GLY A 244 0.15 19.22 9.47
N LEU A 245 0.77 18.13 9.03
CA LEU A 245 0.34 16.76 9.30
C LEU A 245 0.29 16.47 10.81
N LEU A 246 1.37 16.76 11.54
CA LEU A 246 1.41 16.52 12.98
C LEU A 246 0.32 17.31 13.72
N SER A 247 0.08 18.57 13.34
CA SER A 247 -0.95 19.42 13.92
C SER A 247 -2.34 18.85 13.66
N ALA A 248 -2.63 18.47 12.41
CA ALA A 248 -3.91 17.86 12.03
C ALA A 248 -4.15 16.54 12.78
N TYR A 249 -3.14 15.65 12.81
CA TYR A 249 -3.20 14.37 13.50
C TYR A 249 -3.43 14.56 15.00
N ALA A 250 -2.62 15.40 15.66
CA ALA A 250 -2.73 15.66 17.08
C ALA A 250 -4.07 16.29 17.46
N SER A 251 -4.62 17.16 16.60
CA SER A 251 -5.95 17.74 16.82
C SER A 251 -7.05 16.68 16.70
N ALA A 252 -7.01 15.83 15.67
CA ALA A 252 -7.99 14.77 15.45
C ALA A 252 -8.10 13.79 16.64
N ILE A 253 -7.03 13.65 17.44
CA ILE A 253 -7.00 12.76 18.61
C ILE A 253 -6.97 13.50 19.97
N GLY A 254 -7.06 14.84 19.98
CA GLY A 254 -7.06 15.66 21.19
C GLY A 254 -5.75 15.60 21.98
N LYS A 255 -4.61 15.65 21.30
CA LYS A 255 -3.25 15.52 21.86
C LYS A 255 -2.31 16.67 21.47
N GLU A 256 -2.83 17.83 21.10
CA GLU A 256 -2.08 18.99 20.62
C GLU A 256 -1.02 19.48 21.61
N THR A 257 -1.36 19.56 22.90
CA THR A 257 -0.38 19.96 23.93
C THR A 257 0.71 18.90 24.13
N THR A 258 0.39 17.63 23.91
CA THR A 258 1.36 16.53 24.04
C THR A 258 2.30 16.50 22.84
N SER A 259 1.79 16.71 21.62
CA SER A 259 2.63 16.73 20.42
C SER A 259 3.72 17.80 20.52
N LEU A 260 3.35 19.03 20.92
CA LEU A 260 4.29 20.14 21.12
C LEU A 260 5.37 19.86 22.18
N LYS A 261 5.06 19.03 23.19
CA LYS A 261 6.04 18.65 24.22
C LYS A 261 7.01 17.58 23.76
N LEU A 262 6.58 16.72 22.84
CA LEU A 262 7.38 15.59 22.35
C LEU A 262 8.26 15.99 21.16
N LEU A 263 7.84 16.98 20.39
CA LEU A 263 8.56 17.47 19.21
C LEU A 263 9.91 18.09 19.59
N LYS A 264 10.97 17.64 18.92
CA LYS A 264 12.35 18.09 19.07
C LYS A 264 12.84 18.86 17.85
N SER A 265 12.35 18.51 16.66
CA SER A 265 12.69 19.14 15.38
C SER A 265 11.55 18.97 14.37
N ASN A 266 11.60 19.70 13.26
CA ASN A 266 10.58 19.61 12.20
C ASN A 266 10.98 18.58 11.11
N SER A 267 11.90 17.66 11.41
CA SER A 267 12.29 16.62 10.47
C SER A 267 11.19 15.55 10.38
N VAL A 268 11.12 14.86 9.24
CA VAL A 268 10.20 13.74 9.04
C VAL A 268 10.38 12.68 10.12
N ALA A 269 11.62 12.27 10.40
CA ALA A 269 11.89 11.26 11.43
C ALA A 269 11.32 11.63 12.82
N ASP A 270 11.44 12.90 13.24
CA ASP A 270 10.96 13.34 14.55
C ASP A 270 9.44 13.53 14.58
N THR A 271 8.85 14.16 13.57
CA THR A 271 7.37 14.32 13.49
C THR A 271 6.67 12.96 13.42
N GLN A 272 7.18 12.02 12.63
CA GLN A 272 6.64 10.66 12.58
C GLN A 272 6.85 9.90 13.89
N SER A 273 7.97 10.10 14.58
CA SER A 273 8.18 9.54 15.93
C SER A 273 7.13 10.06 16.92
N VAL A 274 6.80 11.35 16.88
CA VAL A 274 5.75 11.94 17.71
C VAL A 274 4.38 11.36 17.35
N ILE A 275 4.00 11.30 16.07
CA ILE A 275 2.73 10.69 15.63
C ILE A 275 2.60 9.26 16.17
N ASN A 276 3.67 8.45 16.03
CA ASN A 276 3.72 7.08 16.53
C ASN A 276 3.53 6.98 18.05
N GLU A 277 4.16 7.86 18.82
CA GLU A 277 4.01 7.89 20.27
C GLU A 277 2.58 8.29 20.68
N LEU A 278 2.00 9.32 20.05
CA LEU A 278 0.63 9.75 20.33
C LEU A 278 -0.39 8.63 20.04
N ARG A 279 -0.21 7.94 18.91
CA ARG A 279 -1.00 6.77 18.51
C ARG A 279 -0.88 5.66 19.53
N SER A 280 0.35 5.30 19.91
CA SER A 280 0.62 4.25 20.91
C SER A 280 -0.07 4.54 22.24
N GLN A 281 0.02 5.79 22.73
CA GLN A 281 -0.64 6.22 23.96
C GLN A 281 -2.16 6.12 23.87
N LYS A 282 -2.77 6.54 22.74
CA LYS A 282 -4.22 6.42 22.52
C LYS A 282 -4.66 4.97 22.50
N LEU A 283 -4.02 4.13 21.68
CA LEU A 283 -4.33 2.71 21.56
C LEU A 283 -4.17 1.97 22.89
N PHE A 284 -3.13 2.29 23.67
CA PHE A 284 -2.95 1.72 25.00
C PHE A 284 -4.11 2.08 25.94
N GLY A 285 -4.50 3.36 25.99
CA GLY A 285 -5.63 3.81 26.81
C GLY A 285 -6.92 3.07 26.46
N GLU A 286 -7.23 2.94 25.16
CA GLU A 286 -8.42 2.22 24.72
C GLU A 286 -8.35 0.71 24.98
N ARG A 287 -7.16 0.08 24.81
CA ARG A 287 -6.96 -1.35 25.12
C ARG A 287 -7.25 -1.65 26.58
N VAL A 288 -6.83 -0.77 27.51
CA VAL A 288 -7.11 -0.93 28.94
C VAL A 288 -8.62 -0.89 29.21
N ILE A 289 -9.35 0.03 28.59
CA ILE A 289 -10.81 0.13 28.74
C ILE A 289 -11.50 -1.14 28.22
N ARG A 290 -11.07 -1.66 27.06
CA ARG A 290 -11.60 -2.90 26.48
C ARG A 290 -11.22 -4.15 27.29
N ALA A 291 -10.08 -4.17 27.98
CA ALA A 291 -9.63 -5.30 28.77
C ALA A 291 -10.55 -5.62 29.96
N ILE A 292 -11.24 -4.62 30.52
CA ILE A 292 -12.15 -4.79 31.66
C ILE A 292 -13.35 -5.69 31.32
N PRO A 293 -14.21 -5.37 30.32
CA PRO A 293 -15.33 -6.24 29.95
C PRO A 293 -14.85 -7.60 29.45
N THR A 294 -13.73 -7.68 28.72
CA THR A 294 -13.13 -8.96 28.29
C THR A 294 -12.74 -9.82 29.49
N GLY A 295 -12.11 -9.24 30.52
CA GLY A 295 -11.76 -9.94 31.75
C GLY A 295 -12.98 -10.44 32.51
N ILE A 296 -14.06 -9.64 32.58
CA ILE A 296 -15.33 -10.06 33.19
C ILE A 296 -15.95 -11.23 32.43
N LEU A 297 -16.04 -11.15 31.10
CA LEU A 297 -16.58 -12.23 30.27
C LEU A 297 -15.77 -13.53 30.42
N LEU A 298 -14.43 -13.42 30.46
CA LEU A 298 -13.55 -14.56 30.69
C LEU A 298 -13.77 -15.17 32.08
N ALA A 299 -13.90 -14.35 33.12
CA ALA A 299 -14.19 -14.82 34.48
C ALA A 299 -15.55 -15.53 34.56
N VAL A 300 -16.58 -15.01 33.88
CA VAL A 300 -17.90 -15.65 33.77
C VAL A 300 -17.79 -17.00 33.06
N ALA A 301 -17.11 -17.05 31.91
CA ALA A 301 -16.91 -18.29 31.16
C ALA A 301 -16.19 -19.36 32.00
N ILE A 302 -15.10 -18.99 32.68
CA ILE A 302 -14.38 -19.89 33.60
C ILE A 302 -15.31 -20.36 34.72
N THR A 303 -16.05 -19.46 35.35
CA THR A 303 -16.96 -19.81 36.47
C THR A 303 -18.05 -20.78 36.02
N LEU A 304 -18.64 -20.57 34.84
CA LEU A 304 -19.64 -21.48 34.26
C LEU A 304 -19.03 -22.85 33.96
N LEU A 305 -17.83 -22.89 33.39
CA LEU A 305 -17.10 -24.15 33.15
C LEU A 305 -16.85 -24.90 34.46
N LEU A 306 -16.39 -24.21 35.51
CA LEU A 306 -16.17 -24.77 36.85
C LEU A 306 -17.46 -25.34 37.45
N ARG A 307 -18.56 -24.59 37.39
CA ARG A 307 -19.87 -25.00 37.93
C ARG A 307 -20.44 -26.22 37.20
N GLN A 308 -20.25 -26.29 35.88
CA GLN A 308 -20.78 -27.40 35.08
C GLN A 308 -19.84 -28.60 34.93
N ARG A 309 -18.69 -28.65 35.64
CA ARG A 309 -17.71 -29.74 35.54
C ARG A 309 -18.31 -31.15 35.67
N LYS A 310 -19.36 -31.32 36.48
CA LYS A 310 -20.05 -32.60 36.68
C LYS A 310 -21.01 -32.99 35.54
N ASN A 311 -21.37 -32.05 34.65
CA ASN A 311 -22.29 -32.25 33.52
C ASN A 311 -21.54 -32.47 32.19
N LYS A 312 -20.32 -33.00 32.24
CA LYS A 312 -19.45 -33.16 31.06
C LYS A 312 -19.18 -31.84 30.30
N SER A 313 -19.30 -30.65 30.92
CA SER A 313 -19.01 -29.37 30.24
C SER A 313 -17.59 -29.31 29.65
N PHE A 314 -16.67 -30.07 30.23
CA PHE A 314 -15.30 -30.22 29.74
C PHE A 314 -15.23 -30.87 28.34
N SER A 315 -16.24 -31.65 27.91
CA SER A 315 -16.29 -32.21 26.55
C SER A 315 -16.49 -31.13 25.48
N TRP A 316 -17.16 -30.02 25.80
CA TRP A 316 -17.30 -28.89 24.88
C TRP A 316 -15.97 -28.15 24.70
N VAL A 317 -15.22 -27.96 25.80
CA VAL A 317 -13.86 -27.40 25.74
C VAL A 317 -12.94 -28.32 24.95
N LEU A 318 -13.01 -29.63 25.21
CA LEU A 318 -12.24 -30.61 24.46
C LEU A 318 -12.63 -30.63 22.98
N GLY A 319 -13.91 -30.46 22.65
CA GLY A 319 -14.40 -30.31 21.29
C GLY A 319 -13.84 -29.08 20.60
N GLY A 320 -13.81 -27.93 21.29
CA GLY A 320 -13.18 -26.70 20.77
C GLY A 320 -11.67 -26.86 20.55
N ILE A 321 -10.96 -27.48 21.50
CA ILE A 321 -9.52 -27.78 21.36
C ILE A 321 -9.28 -28.74 20.19
N LEU A 322 -10.10 -29.78 20.06
CA LEU A 322 -10.03 -30.73 18.96
C LEU A 322 -10.28 -30.04 17.62
N PHE A 323 -11.32 -29.20 17.52
CA PHE A 323 -11.60 -28.40 16.33
C PHE A 323 -10.39 -27.53 15.96
N VAL A 324 -9.83 -26.77 16.90
CA VAL A 324 -8.62 -25.97 16.66
C VAL A 324 -7.45 -26.85 16.22
N ALA A 325 -7.25 -28.02 16.82
CA ALA A 325 -6.20 -28.95 16.41
C ALA A 325 -6.41 -29.47 14.98
N LEU A 326 -7.64 -29.85 14.62
CA LEU A 326 -8.00 -30.31 13.28
C LEU A 326 -7.88 -29.20 12.24
N PHE A 327 -8.31 -27.98 12.58
CA PHE A 327 -8.12 -26.78 11.77
C PHE A 327 -6.65 -26.58 11.45
N ASN A 328 -5.78 -26.52 12.46
CA ASN A 328 -4.36 -26.28 12.24
C ASN A 328 -3.69 -27.47 11.53
N LEU A 329 -4.13 -28.71 11.79
CA LEU A 329 -3.66 -29.89 11.06
C LEU A 329 -3.96 -29.76 9.56
N ARG A 330 -5.21 -29.42 9.22
CA ARG A 330 -5.63 -29.25 7.83
C ARG A 330 -4.95 -28.04 7.19
N TYR A 331 -5.06 -26.87 7.82
CA TYR A 331 -4.61 -25.59 7.29
C TYR A 331 -3.10 -25.56 7.04
N LEU A 332 -2.29 -25.93 8.03
CA LEU A 332 -0.84 -25.84 7.92
C LEU A 332 -0.23 -27.07 7.24
N PHE A 333 -0.69 -28.30 7.56
CA PHE A 333 0.02 -29.50 7.14
C PHE A 333 -0.57 -30.17 5.90
N LEU A 334 -1.91 -30.19 5.75
CA LEU A 334 -2.55 -30.81 4.59
C LEU A 334 -2.58 -29.83 3.41
N ASP A 335 -3.06 -28.62 3.67
CA ASP A 335 -3.31 -27.60 2.65
C ASP A 335 -2.13 -26.62 2.50
N ARG A 336 -1.12 -26.70 3.39
CA ARG A 336 0.13 -25.93 3.35
C ARG A 336 -0.05 -24.40 3.27
N LYS A 337 -1.10 -23.89 3.90
CA LYS A 337 -1.37 -22.45 3.98
C LYS A 337 -0.50 -21.77 5.04
N VAL A 338 -0.30 -20.46 4.88
CA VAL A 338 0.36 -19.61 5.87
C VAL A 338 -0.67 -18.88 6.74
N TYR A 339 -0.34 -18.61 8.01
CA TYR A 339 -1.19 -17.85 8.92
C TYR A 339 -1.08 -16.35 8.64
N SER A 340 -1.59 -15.98 7.48
CA SER A 340 -1.49 -14.64 6.91
C SER A 340 -2.72 -14.35 6.06
N LEU A 341 -3.04 -13.06 5.89
CA LEU A 341 -4.09 -12.63 4.96
C LEU A 341 -3.77 -13.07 3.52
N SER A 342 -2.49 -13.26 3.20
CA SER A 342 -2.02 -13.77 1.90
C SER A 342 -2.54 -15.16 1.51
N SER A 343 -3.03 -15.93 2.47
CA SER A 343 -3.67 -17.25 2.22
C SER A 343 -5.20 -17.20 2.15
N ILE A 344 -5.79 -16.02 2.37
CA ILE A 344 -7.23 -15.78 2.40
C ILE A 344 -7.63 -15.06 1.12
N ILE A 345 -8.27 -15.79 0.21
CA ILE A 345 -8.72 -15.29 -1.10
C ILE A 345 -9.94 -14.37 -0.93
N SER A 346 -10.86 -14.76 -0.04
CA SER A 346 -12.06 -13.97 0.27
C SER A 346 -12.58 -14.26 1.68
N GLN A 347 -13.44 -13.37 2.20
CA GLN A 347 -14.16 -13.61 3.44
C GLN A 347 -14.99 -14.90 3.38
N THR A 348 -15.66 -15.15 2.25
CA THR A 348 -16.50 -16.33 2.04
C THR A 348 -15.67 -17.61 2.11
N ASP A 349 -14.50 -17.63 1.49
CA ASP A 349 -13.62 -18.81 1.51
C ASP A 349 -13.15 -19.14 2.92
N LEU A 350 -12.77 -18.13 3.72
CA LEU A 350 -12.39 -18.36 5.10
C LEU A 350 -13.55 -18.93 5.92
N ILE A 351 -14.76 -18.40 5.76
CA ILE A 351 -15.97 -18.89 6.44
C ILE A 351 -16.24 -20.35 6.07
N VAL A 352 -16.22 -20.68 4.78
CA VAL A 352 -16.45 -22.05 4.29
C VAL A 352 -15.34 -22.99 4.78
N TYR A 353 -14.09 -22.53 4.81
CA TYR A 353 -12.96 -23.31 5.30
C TYR A 353 -13.13 -23.68 6.79
N ILE A 354 -13.51 -22.70 7.61
CA ILE A 354 -13.80 -22.91 9.04
C ILE A 354 -14.98 -23.87 9.21
N ALA A 355 -16.06 -23.69 8.43
CA ALA A 355 -17.28 -24.50 8.55
C ALA A 355 -17.12 -25.97 8.10
N THR A 356 -16.17 -26.26 7.22
CA THR A 356 -15.92 -27.60 6.68
C THR A 356 -14.77 -28.34 7.37
N THR A 357 -14.10 -27.68 8.32
CA THR A 357 -13.11 -28.28 9.22
C THR A 357 -13.82 -28.92 10.41
#